data_AF-A0A8J4S4U1-F1
#
_entry.id   AF-A0A8J4S4U1-F1
#
_cell.length_a   1.000
_cell.length_b   1.000
_cell.length_c   1.000
_cell.angle_alpha   90.00
_cell.angle_beta   90.00
_cell.angle_gamma   90.00
#
_symmetry.space_group_name_H-M   'P 1'
#
loop_
_entity.id
_entity.type
_entity.pdbx_description
1 polymer ?
#
loop_
_entity_poly.entity_id
_entity_poly.type
_entity_poly.pdbx_seq_one_letter_code
_entity_poly.pdbx_strand_id
1 'polypeptide(L)'
;MSLDFSKVENNPVPLIAEKHNSNVAFVVYRNKNKNVVVYAANLREDGTLDPENPLDVYWIMFEQDGAPREDLNMIERNTAYGATVKPREGHPGQFEVTLTSLKDRVIYLSIVDGKVVGHGTINGQENCTLERVFVYSTTSWGLPKVQHIEIHGHDASGNAIMEKKLPLGDVVEDSAVNDFLLILEEHRKNCERQGKYVEAEIAKNRLEELKVHEENRRKEAMRSRQIAERLGVEEAHMLEFQQFNQVWDRKMDEYERNVEDLVINMREKHKSELLEFQQKLLEKHQKPKFSKDLLNLRRIEEHLARQKDYGEAHKIKLKSDALEAWELEKWRNLKQQEMFQREVTFKQRQKQDLDALQKRIQSGREEQKKQRQVDLERLLQRYQNVKAELQQQQNLERIRHEKFVQRPGGVAR
;
A
#
# COMPACT_ATOMS: atom_id res chain seq x y z
N MET A 1 10.86 2.50 -25.78
CA MET A 1 9.40 2.36 -25.55
C MET A 1 9.03 3.19 -24.33
N SER A 2 7.86 3.83 -24.34
CA SER A 2 7.31 4.49 -23.15
C SER A 2 6.96 3.44 -22.09
N LEU A 3 7.19 3.75 -20.82
CA LEU A 3 6.82 2.91 -19.66
C LEU A 3 5.49 3.35 -19.03
N ASP A 4 4.78 4.28 -19.66
CA ASP A 4 3.48 4.75 -19.19
C ASP A 4 2.36 3.82 -19.65
N PHE A 5 2.27 2.64 -19.05
CA PHE A 5 1.23 1.65 -19.37
C PHE A 5 -0.17 2.07 -18.90
N SER A 6 -0.35 3.24 -18.32
CA SER A 6 -1.70 3.81 -18.13
C SER A 6 -2.36 4.19 -19.46
N LYS A 7 -1.63 4.16 -20.58
CA LYS A 7 -2.10 4.53 -21.91
C LYS A 7 -2.17 3.32 -22.84
N VAL A 8 -3.25 3.22 -23.62
CA VAL A 8 -3.55 2.05 -24.46
C VAL A 8 -2.53 1.84 -25.58
N GLU A 9 -1.95 2.92 -26.09
CA GLU A 9 -0.94 2.91 -27.15
C GLU A 9 0.40 2.29 -26.72
N ASN A 10 0.65 2.18 -25.41
CA ASN A 10 1.88 1.62 -24.88
C ASN A 10 1.69 0.12 -24.60
N ASN A 11 2.26 -0.72 -25.46
CA ASN A 11 2.22 -2.19 -25.32
C ASN A 11 3.31 -2.67 -24.33
N PRO A 12 2.93 -3.29 -23.19
CA PRO A 12 3.90 -3.77 -22.22
C PRO A 12 4.49 -5.15 -22.55
N VAL A 13 3.89 -5.92 -23.47
CA VAL A 13 4.27 -7.33 -23.72
C VAL A 13 5.74 -7.49 -24.12
N PRO A 14 6.32 -6.73 -25.07
CA PRO A 14 7.72 -6.90 -25.45
C PRO A 14 8.69 -6.69 -24.29
N LEU A 15 8.44 -5.69 -23.44
CA LEU A 15 9.27 -5.40 -22.29
C LEU A 15 9.17 -6.50 -21.23
N ILE A 16 7.95 -7.00 -20.97
CA ILE A 16 7.71 -8.08 -20.02
C ILE A 16 8.39 -9.36 -20.50
N ALA A 17 8.26 -9.69 -21.79
CA ALA A 17 8.91 -10.85 -22.39
C ALA A 17 10.45 -10.77 -22.27
N GLU A 18 11.04 -9.60 -22.46
CA GLU A 18 12.50 -9.40 -22.40
C GLU A 18 13.04 -9.37 -20.97
N LYS A 19 12.37 -8.65 -20.05
CA LYS A 19 12.96 -8.31 -18.74
C LYS A 19 12.37 -9.06 -17.55
N HIS A 20 11.22 -9.71 -17.72
CA HIS A 20 10.50 -10.30 -16.60
C HIS A 20 10.18 -11.78 -16.82
N ASN A 21 9.50 -12.12 -17.92
CA ASN A 21 9.13 -13.50 -18.22
C ASN A 21 8.88 -13.69 -19.73
N SER A 22 9.77 -14.44 -20.39
CA SER A 22 9.68 -14.76 -21.83
C SER A 22 8.48 -15.63 -22.20
N ASN A 23 7.84 -16.27 -21.23
CA ASN A 23 6.70 -17.17 -21.41
C ASN A 23 5.35 -16.45 -21.21
N VAL A 24 5.33 -15.11 -21.25
CA VAL A 24 4.11 -14.31 -21.23
C VAL A 24 3.21 -14.69 -22.41
N ALA A 25 2.00 -15.16 -22.11
CA ALA A 25 1.00 -15.47 -23.13
C ALA A 25 0.23 -14.21 -23.53
N PHE A 26 -0.22 -13.44 -22.54
CA PHE A 26 -0.87 -12.15 -22.72
C PHE A 26 -0.86 -11.36 -21.41
N VAL A 27 -1.34 -10.13 -21.46
CA VAL A 27 -1.39 -9.22 -20.31
C VAL A 27 -2.74 -8.50 -20.20
N VAL A 28 -3.11 -8.12 -18.98
CA VAL A 28 -4.24 -7.22 -18.70
C VAL A 28 -3.72 -5.98 -18.01
N TYR A 29 -4.09 -4.81 -18.49
CA TYR A 29 -3.67 -3.53 -17.93
C TYR A 29 -4.74 -2.46 -18.12
N ARG A 30 -4.61 -1.30 -17.46
CA ARG A 30 -5.73 -0.36 -17.29
C ARG A 30 -5.29 1.09 -17.28
N ASN A 31 -6.23 1.98 -17.58
CA ASN A 31 -6.00 3.43 -17.58
C ASN A 31 -5.82 4.09 -16.19
N LYS A 32 -5.73 3.30 -15.12
CA LYS A 32 -5.69 3.81 -13.73
C LYS A 32 -4.28 3.99 -13.20
N ASN A 33 -3.36 3.14 -13.63
CA ASN A 33 -1.99 3.07 -13.15
C ASN A 33 -1.11 2.41 -14.20
N LYS A 34 0.20 2.36 -13.95
CA LYS A 34 1.17 1.73 -14.87
C LYS A 34 1.33 0.22 -14.66
N ASN A 35 0.73 -0.33 -13.60
CA ASN A 35 0.91 -1.74 -13.23
C ASN A 35 0.20 -2.66 -14.22
N VAL A 36 0.78 -3.84 -14.46
CA VAL A 36 0.31 -4.80 -15.46
C VAL A 36 0.10 -6.15 -14.82
N VAL A 37 -1.04 -6.80 -15.08
CA VAL A 37 -1.27 -8.21 -14.75
C VAL A 37 -0.75 -9.05 -15.89
N VAL A 38 0.12 -10.00 -15.57
CA VAL A 38 0.78 -10.88 -16.52
C VAL A 38 0.18 -12.27 -16.41
N TYR A 39 -0.15 -12.85 -17.56
CA TYR A 39 -0.57 -14.25 -17.68
C TYR A 39 0.55 -14.98 -18.41
N ALA A 40 1.40 -15.67 -17.66
CA ALA A 40 2.55 -16.37 -18.19
C ALA A 40 2.37 -17.88 -18.04
N ALA A 41 2.80 -18.66 -19.04
CA ALA A 41 2.75 -20.09 -18.93
C ALA A 41 3.88 -20.64 -18.07
N ASN A 42 3.57 -21.66 -17.27
CA ASN A 42 4.60 -22.49 -16.65
C ASN A 42 4.95 -23.62 -17.60
N LEU A 43 6.23 -23.72 -17.92
CA LEU A 43 6.77 -24.75 -18.80
C LEU A 43 7.54 -25.78 -17.98
N ARG A 44 7.47 -27.04 -18.39
CA ARG A 44 8.37 -28.10 -17.96
C ARG A 44 9.74 -27.95 -18.63
N GLU A 45 10.73 -28.71 -18.16
CA GLU A 45 12.08 -28.71 -18.73
C GLU A 45 12.11 -29.09 -20.22
N ASP A 46 11.12 -29.86 -20.69
CA ASP A 46 10.97 -30.26 -22.09
C ASP A 46 10.29 -29.19 -22.98
N GLY A 47 9.93 -28.03 -22.41
CA GLY A 47 9.26 -26.93 -23.11
C GLY A 47 7.75 -27.10 -23.27
N THR A 48 7.16 -28.17 -22.72
CA THR A 48 5.69 -28.37 -22.70
C THR A 48 5.04 -27.62 -21.55
N LEU A 49 3.74 -27.30 -21.67
CA LEU A 49 2.97 -26.69 -20.59
C LEU A 49 2.86 -27.65 -19.39
N ASP A 50 3.05 -27.12 -18.17
CA ASP A 50 2.82 -27.89 -16.95
C ASP A 50 1.32 -28.22 -16.78
N PRO A 51 0.89 -29.49 -16.80
CA PRO A 51 -0.52 -29.84 -16.69
C PRO A 51 -1.12 -29.61 -15.31
N GLU A 52 -0.31 -29.53 -14.25
CA GLU A 52 -0.82 -29.25 -12.90
C GLU A 52 -1.04 -27.75 -12.69
N ASN A 53 -0.10 -26.92 -13.15
CA ASN A 53 -0.16 -25.47 -13.01
C ASN A 53 0.23 -24.76 -14.32
N PRO A 54 -0.57 -24.87 -15.40
CA PRO A 54 -0.17 -24.41 -16.74
C PRO A 54 -0.01 -22.89 -16.90
N LEU A 55 -0.59 -22.11 -15.99
CA LEU A 55 -0.64 -20.65 -16.06
C LEU A 55 -0.36 -20.03 -14.69
N ASP A 56 0.55 -19.08 -14.66
CA ASP A 56 0.83 -18.20 -13.53
C ASP A 56 0.28 -16.80 -13.81
N VAL A 57 -0.37 -16.20 -12.81
CA VAL A 57 -1.01 -14.89 -12.92
C VAL A 57 -0.57 -14.01 -11.76
N TYR A 58 0.06 -12.89 -12.08
CA TYR A 58 0.67 -11.99 -11.11
C TYR A 58 0.76 -10.56 -11.63
N TRP A 59 1.00 -9.61 -10.72
CA TRP A 59 1.27 -8.22 -11.03
C TRP A 59 2.76 -7.96 -11.29
N ILE A 60 3.04 -7.04 -12.20
CA ILE A 60 4.30 -6.30 -12.25
C ILE A 60 4.01 -4.83 -11.92
N MET A 61 4.64 -4.34 -10.85
CA MET A 61 4.34 -3.05 -10.26
C MET A 61 5.22 -1.94 -10.85
N PHE A 62 4.97 -1.55 -12.11
CA PHE A 62 5.72 -0.49 -12.79
C PHE A 62 5.64 0.90 -12.15
N GLU A 63 4.77 1.11 -11.15
CA GLU A 63 4.77 2.33 -10.33
C GLU A 63 5.80 2.31 -9.19
N GLN A 64 6.36 1.15 -8.88
CA GLN A 64 7.41 0.99 -7.88
C GLN A 64 8.78 0.88 -8.55
N ASP A 65 9.81 1.40 -7.89
CA ASP A 65 11.19 1.29 -8.37
C ASP A 65 11.60 -0.17 -8.54
N GLY A 66 12.17 -0.50 -9.69
CA GLY A 66 12.58 -1.86 -10.04
C GLY A 66 11.45 -2.77 -10.55
N ALA A 67 10.20 -2.30 -10.60
CA ALA A 67 9.05 -3.05 -11.11
C ALA A 67 8.92 -4.47 -10.52
N PRO A 68 8.79 -4.60 -9.19
CA PRO A 68 8.72 -5.89 -8.52
C PRO A 68 7.47 -6.69 -8.95
N ARG A 69 7.59 -8.01 -8.87
CA ARG A 69 6.48 -8.94 -9.01
C ARG A 69 5.70 -9.02 -7.69
N GLU A 70 4.38 -8.99 -7.77
CA GLU A 70 3.47 -9.27 -6.66
C GLU A 70 2.43 -10.32 -7.07
N ASP A 71 2.18 -11.34 -6.25
CA ASP A 71 1.16 -12.34 -6.56
C ASP A 71 -0.25 -11.76 -6.36
N LEU A 72 -1.23 -12.27 -7.12
CA LEU A 72 -2.63 -11.89 -6.92
C LEU A 72 -3.10 -12.31 -5.52
N ASN A 73 -3.71 -11.36 -4.80
CA ASN A 73 -4.38 -11.67 -3.56
C ASN A 73 -5.66 -12.49 -3.80
N MET A 74 -6.24 -13.05 -2.74
CA MET A 74 -7.40 -13.93 -2.84
C MET A 74 -8.62 -13.26 -3.50
N ILE A 75 -8.80 -11.95 -3.31
CA ILE A 75 -9.92 -11.20 -3.88
C ILE A 75 -9.67 -10.99 -5.38
N GLU A 76 -8.53 -10.44 -5.77
CA GLU A 76 -8.16 -10.20 -7.17
C GLU A 76 -8.25 -11.47 -8.02
N ARG A 77 -7.83 -12.60 -7.45
CA ARG A 77 -7.94 -13.93 -8.06
C ARG A 77 -9.40 -14.34 -8.27
N ASN A 78 -10.29 -14.03 -7.33
CA ASN A 78 -11.67 -14.48 -7.36
C ASN A 78 -12.64 -13.48 -8.02
N THR A 79 -12.21 -12.25 -8.35
CA THR A 79 -13.12 -11.20 -8.85
C THR A 79 -12.75 -10.64 -10.21
N ALA A 80 -11.49 -10.23 -10.42
CA ALA A 80 -11.12 -9.37 -11.56
C ALA A 80 -10.07 -10.00 -12.48
N TYR A 81 -9.02 -10.60 -11.91
CA TYR A 81 -7.80 -10.95 -12.65
C TYR A 81 -7.46 -12.44 -12.62
N GLY A 82 -8.06 -13.23 -11.72
CA GLY A 82 -7.81 -14.66 -11.78
C GLY A 82 -8.35 -15.32 -13.06
N ALA A 83 -7.85 -16.53 -13.28
CA ALA A 83 -8.25 -17.37 -14.39
C ALA A 83 -8.51 -18.78 -13.87
N THR A 84 -9.50 -19.45 -14.48
CA THR A 84 -9.64 -20.91 -14.37
C THR A 84 -8.96 -21.52 -15.56
N VAL A 85 -8.18 -22.59 -15.34
CA VAL A 85 -7.51 -23.32 -16.41
C VAL A 85 -7.91 -24.78 -16.36
N LYS A 86 -8.30 -25.33 -17.51
CA LYS A 86 -8.71 -26.73 -17.66
C LYS A 86 -8.04 -27.35 -18.89
N PRO A 87 -7.67 -28.63 -18.88
CA PRO A 87 -7.27 -29.32 -20.10
C PRO A 87 -8.36 -29.24 -21.17
N ARG A 88 -7.99 -28.98 -22.42
CA ARG A 88 -8.94 -28.96 -23.53
C ARG A 88 -9.24 -30.37 -24.01
N GLU A 89 -10.49 -30.79 -23.91
CA GLU A 89 -10.91 -32.13 -24.32
C GLU A 89 -10.64 -32.37 -25.81
N GLY A 90 -10.03 -33.51 -26.15
CA GLY A 90 -9.65 -33.85 -27.52
C GLY A 90 -8.40 -33.14 -28.08
N HIS A 91 -7.76 -32.26 -27.31
CA HIS A 91 -6.57 -31.50 -27.75
C HIS A 91 -5.42 -31.62 -26.74
N PRO A 92 -4.62 -32.69 -26.79
CA PRO A 92 -3.47 -32.88 -25.89
C PRO A 92 -2.50 -31.69 -25.93
N GLY A 93 -2.07 -31.23 -24.76
CA GLY A 93 -1.14 -30.10 -24.63
C GLY A 93 -1.76 -28.72 -24.80
N GLN A 94 -3.09 -28.63 -24.93
CA GLN A 94 -3.83 -27.36 -24.91
C GLN A 94 -4.67 -27.22 -23.65
N PHE A 95 -4.82 -25.99 -23.17
CA PHE A 95 -5.62 -25.67 -22.00
C PHE A 95 -6.62 -24.55 -22.31
N GLU A 96 -7.84 -24.70 -21.82
CA GLU A 96 -8.86 -23.66 -21.83
C GLU A 96 -8.64 -22.75 -20.61
N VAL A 97 -8.37 -21.48 -20.89
CA VAL A 97 -8.22 -20.42 -19.92
C VAL A 97 -9.48 -19.55 -19.97
N THR A 98 -10.15 -19.43 -18.84
CA THR A 98 -11.32 -18.55 -18.67
C THR A 98 -11.02 -17.51 -17.61
N LEU A 99 -10.98 -16.24 -18.01
CA LEU A 99 -10.77 -15.13 -17.08
C LEU A 99 -12.04 -14.89 -16.24
N THR A 100 -11.88 -14.64 -14.95
CA THR A 100 -13.01 -14.40 -14.02
C THR A 100 -13.91 -13.24 -14.49
N SER A 101 -13.31 -12.19 -15.05
CA SER A 101 -13.98 -10.98 -15.53
C SER A 101 -14.45 -11.03 -16.99
N LEU A 102 -14.08 -12.08 -17.74
CA LEU A 102 -14.30 -12.24 -19.19
C LEU A 102 -14.70 -13.69 -19.52
N LYS A 103 -15.74 -14.18 -18.84
CA LYS A 103 -16.18 -15.58 -18.93
C LYS A 103 -16.70 -16.00 -20.31
N ASP A 104 -17.14 -15.04 -21.11
CA ASP A 104 -17.61 -15.28 -22.47
C ASP A 104 -16.48 -15.32 -23.50
N ARG A 105 -15.21 -15.15 -23.06
CA ARG A 105 -14.03 -15.34 -23.89
C ARG A 105 -13.25 -16.55 -23.39
N VAL A 106 -13.34 -17.64 -24.14
CA VAL A 106 -12.45 -18.78 -23.96
C VAL A 106 -11.14 -18.48 -24.69
N ILE A 107 -10.02 -18.63 -23.96
CA ILE A 107 -8.66 -18.50 -24.51
C ILE A 107 -8.03 -19.89 -24.45
N TYR A 108 -7.42 -20.33 -25.55
CA TYR A 108 -6.74 -21.60 -25.63
C TYR A 108 -5.24 -21.38 -25.51
N LEU A 109 -4.65 -21.82 -24.41
CA LEU A 109 -3.22 -21.76 -24.15
C LEU A 109 -2.53 -22.99 -24.76
N SER A 110 -1.47 -22.76 -25.52
CA SER A 110 -0.72 -23.81 -26.23
C SER A 110 0.70 -23.36 -26.55
N ILE A 111 1.54 -24.30 -27.00
CA ILE A 111 2.85 -23.99 -27.58
C ILE A 111 2.75 -24.08 -29.10
N VAL A 112 3.12 -23.01 -29.80
CA VAL A 112 3.19 -22.95 -31.27
C VAL A 112 4.59 -22.47 -31.65
N ASP A 113 5.30 -23.25 -32.48
CA ASP A 113 6.69 -22.97 -32.88
C ASP A 113 7.64 -22.69 -31.70
N GLY A 114 7.47 -23.43 -30.60
CA GLY A 114 8.25 -23.29 -29.38
C GLY A 114 7.94 -22.04 -28.54
N LYS A 115 6.88 -21.29 -28.89
CA LYS A 115 6.45 -20.10 -28.15
C LYS A 115 5.09 -20.32 -27.48
N VAL A 116 4.93 -19.71 -26.32
CA VAL A 116 3.66 -19.68 -25.60
C VAL A 116 2.68 -18.78 -26.36
N VAL A 117 1.51 -19.33 -26.69
CA VAL A 117 0.47 -18.61 -27.43
C VAL A 117 -0.89 -18.87 -26.76
N GLY A 118 -1.58 -17.78 -26.42
CA GLY A 118 -3.00 -17.80 -26.12
C GLY A 118 -3.79 -17.44 -27.38
N HIS A 119 -4.57 -18.37 -27.94
CA HIS A 119 -5.39 -18.12 -29.12
C HIS A 119 -6.88 -18.12 -28.79
N GLY A 120 -7.67 -17.40 -29.57
CA GLY A 120 -9.12 -17.34 -29.40
C GLY A 120 -9.78 -16.53 -30.50
N THR A 121 -11.03 -16.15 -30.26
CA THR A 121 -11.78 -15.30 -31.20
C THR A 121 -11.59 -13.83 -30.84
N ILE A 122 -11.22 -12.98 -31.81
CA ILE A 122 -11.16 -11.51 -31.65
C ILE A 122 -11.93 -10.88 -32.81
N ASN A 123 -12.88 -10.01 -32.50
CA ASN A 123 -13.73 -9.30 -33.47
C ASN A 123 -14.43 -10.25 -34.47
N GLY A 124 -14.89 -11.40 -33.97
CA GLY A 124 -15.56 -12.44 -34.77
C GLY A 124 -14.63 -13.35 -35.59
N GLN A 125 -13.32 -13.11 -35.59
CA GLN A 125 -12.35 -13.93 -36.31
C GLN A 125 -11.70 -14.96 -35.36
N GLU A 126 -11.77 -16.23 -35.74
CA GLU A 126 -11.19 -17.35 -34.98
C GLU A 126 -9.67 -17.44 -35.14
N ASN A 127 -9.02 -18.23 -34.27
CA ASN A 127 -7.58 -18.51 -34.29
C ASN A 127 -6.68 -17.26 -34.27
N CYS A 128 -7.14 -16.19 -33.60
CA CYS A 128 -6.32 -15.00 -33.37
C CYS A 128 -5.45 -15.20 -32.13
N THR A 129 -4.18 -14.80 -32.21
CA THR A 129 -3.27 -14.74 -31.06
C THR A 129 -3.59 -13.52 -30.21
N LEU A 130 -4.01 -13.74 -28.97
CA LEU A 130 -4.23 -12.68 -27.98
C LEU A 130 -2.88 -12.16 -27.46
N GLU A 131 -2.69 -10.84 -27.48
CA GLU A 131 -1.47 -10.22 -26.96
C GLU A 131 -1.76 -9.44 -25.68
N ARG A 132 -2.78 -8.57 -25.69
CA ARG A 132 -3.08 -7.70 -24.55
C ARG A 132 -4.55 -7.32 -24.47
N VAL A 133 -5.02 -7.14 -23.24
CA VAL A 133 -6.34 -6.59 -22.94
C VAL A 133 -6.15 -5.29 -22.18
N PHE A 134 -6.68 -4.20 -22.73
CA PHE A 134 -6.70 -2.90 -22.07
C PHE A 134 -8.08 -2.59 -21.50
N VAL A 135 -8.14 -2.27 -20.22
CA VAL A 135 -9.38 -1.92 -19.51
C VAL A 135 -9.43 -0.41 -19.33
N TYR A 136 -10.41 0.22 -19.99
CA TYR A 136 -10.70 1.63 -19.75
C TYR A 136 -11.80 1.74 -18.68
N SER A 137 -11.45 2.33 -17.55
CA SER A 137 -12.35 2.52 -16.42
C SER A 137 -12.38 3.97 -15.96
N THR A 138 -13.56 4.43 -15.60
CA THR A 138 -13.77 5.74 -14.97
C THR A 138 -14.06 5.53 -13.49
N THR A 139 -13.83 6.57 -12.68
CA THR A 139 -14.38 6.59 -11.33
C THR A 139 -15.66 7.39 -11.38
N SER A 140 -16.78 6.79 -10.98
CA SER A 140 -18.06 7.50 -10.80
C SER A 140 -18.45 7.35 -9.34
N TRP A 141 -18.58 8.47 -8.62
CA TRP A 141 -18.94 8.48 -7.19
C TRP A 141 -18.01 7.59 -6.32
N GLY A 142 -16.71 7.60 -6.60
CA GLY A 142 -15.72 6.81 -5.85
C GLY A 142 -15.59 5.34 -6.27
N LEU A 143 -16.49 4.81 -7.09
CA LEU A 143 -16.45 3.41 -7.56
C LEU A 143 -15.80 3.28 -8.96
N PRO A 144 -14.97 2.24 -9.18
CA PRO A 144 -14.45 1.93 -10.51
C PRO A 144 -15.57 1.36 -11.40
N LYS A 145 -15.90 2.07 -12.48
CA LYS A 145 -16.82 1.64 -13.52
C LYS A 145 -16.05 1.40 -14.81
N VAL A 146 -16.04 0.15 -15.29
CA VAL A 146 -15.49 -0.19 -16.61
C VAL A 146 -16.38 0.48 -17.67
N GLN A 147 -15.78 1.25 -18.57
CA GLN A 147 -16.46 1.88 -19.71
C GLN A 147 -16.38 1.00 -20.94
N HIS A 148 -15.19 0.44 -21.19
CA HIS A 148 -14.93 -0.50 -22.28
C HIS A 148 -13.65 -1.28 -22.02
N ILE A 149 -13.51 -2.38 -22.72
CA ILE A 149 -12.25 -3.11 -22.85
C ILE A 149 -11.83 -3.14 -24.32
N GLU A 150 -10.53 -3.20 -24.56
CA GLU A 150 -9.95 -3.38 -25.88
C GLU A 150 -9.07 -4.62 -25.86
N ILE A 151 -9.40 -5.59 -26.71
CA ILE A 151 -8.68 -6.84 -26.85
C ILE A 151 -7.84 -6.72 -28.12
N HIS A 152 -6.52 -6.73 -27.97
CA HIS A 152 -5.58 -6.58 -29.07
C HIS A 152 -4.82 -7.89 -29.29
N GLY A 153 -4.60 -8.23 -30.55
CA GLY A 153 -3.92 -9.45 -30.94
C GLY A 153 -3.51 -9.44 -32.40
N HIS A 154 -3.20 -10.61 -32.93
CA HIS A 154 -2.85 -10.83 -34.33
C HIS A 154 -3.71 -11.94 -34.93
N ASP A 155 -4.17 -11.78 -36.16
CA ASP A 155 -4.86 -12.85 -36.90
C ASP A 155 -3.91 -13.99 -37.29
N ALA A 156 -4.43 -15.05 -37.90
CA ALA A 156 -3.64 -16.19 -38.35
C ALA A 156 -2.58 -15.84 -39.42
N SER A 157 -2.70 -14.68 -40.08
CA SER A 157 -1.72 -14.17 -41.05
C SER A 157 -0.68 -13.24 -40.41
N GLY A 158 -0.82 -12.94 -39.11
CA GLY A 158 0.05 -12.03 -38.36
C GLY A 158 -0.34 -10.55 -38.47
N ASN A 159 -1.51 -10.21 -39.02
CA ASN A 159 -1.99 -8.83 -39.06
C ASN A 159 -2.59 -8.44 -37.71
N ALA A 160 -2.34 -7.21 -37.25
CA ALA A 160 -2.93 -6.70 -36.02
C ALA A 160 -4.46 -6.64 -36.11
N ILE A 161 -5.13 -7.17 -35.08
CA ILE A 161 -6.59 -7.15 -34.92
C ILE A 161 -6.96 -6.61 -33.54
N MET A 162 -8.06 -5.86 -33.46
CA MET A 162 -8.56 -5.30 -32.22
C MET A 162 -10.07 -5.44 -32.12
N GLU A 163 -10.56 -5.82 -30.95
CA GLU A 163 -11.97 -5.81 -30.60
C GLU A 163 -12.20 -4.84 -29.44
N LYS A 164 -13.04 -3.83 -29.67
CA LYS A 164 -13.52 -2.95 -28.60
C LYS A 164 -14.86 -3.44 -28.10
N LYS A 165 -14.89 -3.91 -26.85
CA LYS A 165 -16.09 -4.43 -26.22
C LYS A 165 -16.54 -3.48 -25.11
N LEU A 166 -17.72 -2.92 -25.26
CA LEU A 166 -18.41 -2.27 -24.16
C LEU A 166 -18.87 -3.36 -23.18
N PRO A 167 -18.93 -3.10 -21.86
CA PRO A 167 -19.55 -4.02 -20.90
C PRO A 167 -21.06 -4.12 -21.22
N LEU A 168 -21.38 -4.94 -22.21
CA LEU A 168 -22.71 -5.22 -22.76
C LEU A 168 -23.16 -6.63 -22.35
N GLY A 169 -22.72 -7.10 -21.18
CA GLY A 169 -23.06 -8.44 -20.68
C GLY A 169 -24.54 -8.65 -20.37
N ASP A 170 -25.35 -7.59 -20.33
CA ASP A 170 -26.78 -7.70 -19.99
C ASP A 170 -27.74 -7.35 -21.13
N VAL A 171 -27.29 -6.75 -22.24
CA VAL A 171 -28.21 -6.11 -23.21
C VAL A 171 -28.52 -7.00 -24.43
N VAL A 172 -27.57 -7.81 -24.90
CA VAL A 172 -27.72 -8.57 -26.16
C VAL A 172 -28.54 -9.84 -25.96
N GLU A 173 -28.33 -10.58 -24.87
CA GLU A 173 -29.18 -11.73 -24.53
C GLU A 173 -30.59 -11.31 -24.11
N ASP A 174 -30.74 -10.19 -23.39
CA ASP A 174 -32.05 -9.61 -23.07
C ASP A 174 -32.82 -9.20 -24.33
N SER A 175 -32.13 -8.83 -25.42
CA SER A 175 -32.76 -8.56 -26.72
C SER A 175 -33.26 -9.85 -27.38
N ALA A 176 -32.42 -10.88 -27.48
CA ALA A 176 -32.80 -12.13 -28.13
C ALA A 176 -33.92 -12.89 -27.38
N VAL A 177 -33.91 -12.84 -26.04
CA VAL A 177 -34.97 -13.41 -25.21
C VAL A 177 -36.26 -12.59 -25.34
N ASN A 178 -36.18 -11.25 -25.35
CA ASN A 178 -37.35 -10.40 -25.62
C ASN A 178 -37.93 -10.63 -27.02
N ASP A 179 -37.08 -10.74 -28.05
CA ASP A 179 -37.51 -11.00 -29.43
C ASP A 179 -38.23 -12.36 -29.51
N PHE A 180 -37.72 -13.38 -28.81
CA PHE A 180 -38.37 -14.68 -28.72
C PHE A 180 -39.70 -14.63 -27.94
N LEU A 181 -39.79 -13.87 -26.85
CA LEU A 181 -41.04 -13.63 -26.12
C LEU A 181 -42.07 -12.91 -26.98
N LEU A 182 -41.66 -11.95 -27.80
CA LEU A 182 -42.52 -11.23 -28.75
C LEU A 182 -43.05 -12.17 -29.85
N ILE A 183 -42.18 -13.02 -30.40
CA ILE A 183 -42.56 -14.02 -31.40
C ILE A 183 -43.57 -15.03 -30.81
N LEU A 184 -43.34 -15.51 -29.59
CA LEU A 184 -44.26 -16.41 -28.90
C LEU A 184 -45.61 -15.76 -28.57
N GLU A 185 -45.62 -14.48 -28.18
CA GLU A 185 -46.85 -13.74 -27.94
C GLU A 185 -47.66 -13.54 -29.22
N GLU A 186 -46.99 -13.24 -30.34
CA GLU A 186 -47.65 -13.11 -31.64
C GLU A 186 -48.20 -14.46 -32.13
N HIS A 187 -47.45 -15.55 -31.92
CA HIS A 187 -47.91 -16.91 -32.19
C HIS A 187 -49.16 -17.26 -31.37
N ARG A 188 -49.16 -16.96 -30.06
CA ARG A 188 -50.32 -17.13 -29.17
C ARG A 188 -51.55 -16.39 -29.72
N LYS A 189 -51.42 -15.11 -30.07
CA LYS A 189 -52.50 -14.28 -30.64
C LYS A 189 -52.99 -14.80 -32.00
N ASN A 190 -52.11 -15.36 -32.81
CA ASN A 190 -52.47 -15.95 -34.11
C ASN A 190 -53.24 -17.26 -33.93
N CYS A 191 -52.84 -18.12 -32.99
CA CYS A 191 -53.57 -19.34 -32.63
C CYS A 191 -54.97 -19.02 -32.05
N GLU A 192 -55.09 -17.97 -31.22
CA GLU A 192 -56.38 -17.47 -30.72
C GLU A 192 -57.31 -17.03 -31.86
N ARG A 193 -56.79 -16.24 -32.80
CA ARG A 193 -57.55 -15.77 -33.98
C ARG A 193 -58.01 -16.92 -34.89
N GLN A 194 -57.25 -18.01 -34.95
CA GLN A 194 -57.56 -19.20 -35.75
C GLN A 194 -58.44 -20.23 -35.01
N GLY A 195 -58.82 -19.99 -33.75
CA GLY A 195 -59.61 -20.94 -32.94
C GLY A 195 -58.82 -22.16 -32.44
N LYS A 196 -57.48 -22.14 -32.51
CA LYS A 196 -56.60 -23.23 -32.07
C LYS A 196 -56.22 -23.06 -30.59
N TYR A 197 -57.19 -23.26 -29.70
CA TYR A 197 -57.04 -22.97 -28.28
C TYR A 197 -55.99 -23.83 -27.55
N VAL A 198 -55.79 -25.08 -27.95
CA VAL A 198 -54.77 -25.96 -27.34
C VAL A 198 -53.36 -25.44 -27.62
N GLU A 199 -53.09 -24.97 -28.84
CA GLU A 199 -51.80 -24.38 -29.21
C GLU A 199 -51.57 -23.04 -28.51
N ALA A 200 -52.63 -22.23 -28.36
CA ALA A 200 -52.57 -20.98 -27.61
C ALA A 200 -52.25 -21.20 -26.12
N GLU A 201 -52.80 -22.25 -25.50
CA GLU A 201 -52.51 -22.60 -24.10
C GLU A 201 -51.07 -23.09 -23.93
N ILE A 202 -50.54 -23.89 -24.86
CA ILE A 202 -49.13 -24.31 -24.86
C ILE A 202 -48.19 -23.10 -24.99
N ALA A 203 -48.49 -22.19 -25.93
CA ALA A 203 -47.71 -20.96 -26.12
C ALA A 203 -47.76 -20.07 -24.87
N LYS A 204 -48.93 -19.93 -24.23
CA LYS A 204 -49.12 -19.19 -22.99
C LYS A 204 -48.28 -19.77 -21.84
N ASN A 205 -48.36 -21.08 -21.59
CA ASN A 205 -47.59 -21.73 -20.53
C ASN A 205 -46.08 -21.58 -20.75
N ARG A 206 -45.62 -21.71 -21.99
CA ARG A 206 -44.21 -21.51 -22.33
C ARG A 206 -43.75 -20.06 -22.13
N LEU A 207 -44.62 -19.11 -22.41
CA LEU A 207 -44.37 -17.68 -22.24
C LEU A 207 -44.31 -17.29 -20.76
N GLU A 208 -45.17 -17.86 -19.91
CA GLU A 208 -45.09 -17.71 -18.45
C GLU A 208 -43.79 -18.30 -17.88
N GLU A 209 -43.43 -19.52 -18.30
CA GLU A 209 -42.19 -20.18 -17.88
C GLU A 209 -40.94 -19.36 -18.24
N LEU A 210 -40.86 -18.87 -19.48
CA LEU A 210 -39.74 -18.05 -19.95
C LEU A 210 -39.66 -16.70 -19.23
N LYS A 211 -40.81 -16.05 -18.96
CA LYS A 211 -40.84 -14.81 -18.16
C LYS A 211 -40.31 -15.03 -16.75
N VAL A 212 -40.72 -16.11 -16.09
CA VAL A 212 -40.23 -16.45 -14.74
C VAL A 212 -38.72 -16.71 -14.77
N HIS A 213 -38.23 -17.43 -15.78
CA HIS A 213 -36.80 -17.70 -15.92
C HIS A 213 -35.98 -16.42 -16.18
N GLU A 214 -36.46 -15.54 -17.07
CA GLU A 214 -35.79 -14.26 -17.36
C GLU A 214 -35.79 -13.34 -16.14
N GLU A 215 -36.89 -13.28 -15.38
CA GLU A 215 -36.99 -12.52 -14.14
C GLU A 215 -35.99 -13.05 -13.09
N ASN A 216 -35.90 -14.37 -12.91
CA ASN A 216 -34.93 -14.98 -12.00
C ASN A 216 -33.50 -14.67 -12.43
N ARG A 217 -33.19 -14.77 -13.72
CA ARG A 217 -31.88 -14.41 -14.27
C ARG A 217 -31.54 -12.94 -14.02
N ARG A 218 -32.46 -12.01 -14.27
CA ARG A 218 -32.28 -10.58 -14.00
C ARG A 218 -32.04 -10.30 -12.51
N LYS A 219 -32.79 -10.96 -11.61
CA LYS A 219 -32.58 -10.87 -10.16
C LYS A 219 -31.21 -11.39 -9.75
N GLU A 220 -30.76 -12.52 -10.30
CA GLU A 220 -29.45 -13.10 -10.01
C GLU A 220 -28.30 -12.25 -10.56
N ALA A 221 -28.44 -11.72 -11.78
CA ALA A 221 -27.48 -10.80 -12.38
C ALA A 221 -27.35 -9.51 -11.57
N MET A 222 -28.48 -8.94 -11.13
CA MET A 222 -28.51 -7.79 -10.22
C MET A 222 -27.80 -8.13 -8.91
N ARG A 223 -28.16 -9.22 -8.23
CA ARG A 223 -27.50 -9.63 -6.98
C ARG A 223 -26.00 -9.82 -7.14
N SER A 224 -25.58 -10.47 -8.22
CA SER A 224 -24.16 -10.70 -8.53
C SER A 224 -23.40 -9.39 -8.73
N ARG A 225 -23.98 -8.44 -9.47
CA ARG A 225 -23.43 -7.09 -9.65
C ARG A 225 -23.30 -6.36 -8.31
N GLN A 226 -24.35 -6.39 -7.49
CA GLN A 226 -24.37 -5.73 -6.18
C GLN A 226 -23.34 -6.32 -5.21
N ILE A 227 -23.13 -7.65 -5.25
CA ILE A 227 -22.07 -8.32 -4.49
C ILE A 227 -20.69 -7.87 -4.97
N ALA A 228 -20.46 -7.86 -6.29
CA ALA A 228 -19.19 -7.41 -6.86
C ALA A 228 -18.86 -5.95 -6.51
N GLU A 229 -19.84 -5.05 -6.55
CA GLU A 229 -19.69 -3.66 -6.12
C GLU A 229 -19.30 -3.55 -4.65
N ARG A 230 -19.96 -4.32 -3.76
CA ARG A 230 -19.66 -4.31 -2.32
C ARG A 230 -18.25 -4.83 -2.04
N LEU A 231 -17.85 -5.92 -2.70
CA LEU A 231 -16.50 -6.46 -2.59
C LEU A 231 -15.47 -5.44 -3.10
N GLY A 232 -15.75 -4.75 -4.20
CA GLY A 232 -14.87 -3.70 -4.73
C GLY A 232 -14.70 -2.52 -3.78
N VAL A 233 -15.74 -2.10 -3.06
CA VAL A 233 -15.63 -1.07 -2.00
C VAL A 233 -14.77 -1.55 -0.83
N GLU A 234 -14.98 -2.79 -0.38
CA GLU A 234 -14.21 -3.37 0.73
C GLU A 234 -12.73 -3.51 0.36
N GLU A 235 -12.42 -3.91 -0.87
CA GLU A 235 -11.07 -3.99 -1.41
C GLU A 235 -10.40 -2.61 -1.48
N ALA A 236 -11.08 -1.61 -2.06
CA ALA A 236 -10.56 -0.25 -2.13
C ALA A 236 -10.26 0.31 -0.74
N HIS A 237 -11.15 0.10 0.23
CA HIS A 237 -10.92 0.51 1.61
C HIS A 237 -9.75 -0.24 2.26
N MET A 238 -9.60 -1.54 1.99
CA MET A 238 -8.48 -2.33 2.52
C MET A 238 -7.13 -1.82 2.01
N LEU A 239 -7.05 -1.47 0.72
CA LEU A 239 -5.85 -0.89 0.11
C LEU A 239 -5.56 0.51 0.68
N GLU A 240 -6.57 1.37 0.81
CA GLU A 240 -6.40 2.69 1.45
C GLU A 240 -5.92 2.56 2.90
N PHE A 241 -6.46 1.58 3.65
CA PHE A 241 -6.05 1.31 5.02
C PHE A 241 -4.61 0.80 5.12
N GLN A 242 -4.18 -0.08 4.22
CA GLN A 242 -2.80 -0.53 4.14
C GLN A 242 -1.84 0.63 3.82
N GLN A 243 -2.18 1.44 2.82
CA GLN A 243 -1.40 2.63 2.46
C GLN A 243 -1.34 3.63 3.62
N PHE A 244 -2.45 3.87 4.30
CA PHE A 244 -2.51 4.70 5.49
C PHE A 244 -1.54 4.23 6.58
N ASN A 245 -1.53 2.92 6.88
CA ASN A 245 -0.59 2.37 7.87
C ASN A 245 0.86 2.51 7.42
N GLN A 246 1.19 2.16 6.17
CA GLN A 246 2.56 2.29 5.65
C GLN A 246 3.08 3.74 5.72
N VAL A 247 2.24 4.72 5.37
CA VAL A 247 2.59 6.14 5.43
C VAL A 247 2.81 6.58 6.88
N TRP A 248 1.93 6.17 7.79
CA TRP A 248 2.06 6.53 9.21
C TRP A 248 3.23 5.85 9.89
N ASP A 249 3.51 4.59 9.57
CA ASP A 249 4.63 3.85 10.14
C ASP A 249 5.94 4.49 9.67
N ARG A 250 6.07 4.84 8.38
CA ARG A 250 7.22 5.61 7.87
C ARG A 250 7.39 6.95 8.59
N LYS A 251 6.31 7.71 8.75
CA LYS A 251 6.33 9.02 9.43
C LYS A 251 6.75 8.89 10.89
N MET A 252 6.31 7.83 11.58
CA MET A 252 6.69 7.55 12.97
C MET A 252 8.16 7.14 13.07
N ASP A 253 8.64 6.29 12.15
CA ASP A 253 10.05 5.88 12.11
C ASP A 253 10.97 7.08 11.86
N GLU A 254 10.61 7.97 10.95
CA GLU A 254 11.34 9.23 10.70
C GLU A 254 11.36 10.12 11.95
N TYR A 255 10.23 10.23 12.66
CA TYR A 255 10.16 10.99 13.91
C TYR A 255 11.06 10.39 15.00
N GLU A 256 11.06 9.06 15.17
CA GLU A 256 11.91 8.39 16.16
C GLU A 256 13.40 8.53 15.83
N ARG A 257 13.80 8.43 14.56
CA ARG A 257 15.18 8.71 14.14
C ARG A 257 15.60 10.15 14.48
N ASN A 258 14.75 11.12 14.19
CA ASN A 258 15.02 12.53 14.54
C ASN A 258 15.14 12.73 16.07
N VAL A 259 14.34 12.01 16.85
CA VAL A 259 14.43 12.01 18.32
C VAL A 259 15.76 11.42 18.79
N GLU A 260 16.21 10.32 18.21
CA GLU A 260 17.50 9.71 18.52
C GLU A 260 18.66 10.68 18.25
N ASP A 261 18.66 11.30 17.07
CA ASP A 261 19.67 12.30 16.68
C ASP A 261 19.68 13.50 17.64
N LEU A 262 18.51 14.00 18.03
CA LEU A 262 18.40 15.10 19.00
C LEU A 262 19.01 14.72 20.36
N VAL A 263 18.75 13.50 20.84
CA VAL A 263 19.30 13.01 22.12
C VAL A 263 20.81 12.82 22.05
N ILE A 264 21.33 12.28 20.94
CA ILE A 264 22.76 12.10 20.73
C ILE A 264 23.46 13.46 20.71
N ASN A 265 22.98 14.40 19.87
CA ASN A 265 23.54 15.74 19.77
C ASN A 265 23.54 16.48 21.11
N MET A 266 22.46 16.37 21.89
CA MET A 266 22.39 16.98 23.22
C MET A 266 23.41 16.39 24.19
N ARG A 267 23.59 15.05 24.18
CA ARG A 267 24.59 14.37 25.02
C ARG A 267 26.01 14.75 24.65
N GLU A 268 26.33 14.82 23.36
CA GLU A 268 27.64 15.24 22.88
C GLU A 268 27.93 16.69 23.25
N LYS A 269 26.95 17.58 23.06
CA LYS A 269 27.05 18.98 23.49
C LYS A 269 27.29 19.10 25.00
N HIS A 270 26.50 18.41 25.82
CA HIS A 270 26.69 18.41 27.27
C HIS A 270 28.07 17.88 27.69
N LYS A 271 28.58 16.85 27.02
CA LYS A 271 29.92 16.31 27.25
C LYS A 271 31.00 17.35 26.94
N SER A 272 30.93 18.00 25.79
CA SER A 272 31.89 19.03 25.37
C SER A 272 31.85 20.24 26.30
N GLU A 273 30.66 20.73 26.65
CA GLU A 273 30.49 21.85 27.58
C GLU A 273 31.01 21.54 28.98
N LEU A 274 30.86 20.28 29.45
CA LEU A 274 31.41 19.85 30.74
C LEU A 274 32.95 19.85 30.72
N LEU A 275 33.56 19.39 29.64
CA LEU A 275 35.03 19.41 29.48
C LEU A 275 35.56 20.84 29.47
N GLU A 276 34.93 21.74 28.69
CA GLU A 276 35.31 23.15 28.68
C GLU A 276 35.14 23.81 30.05
N PHE A 277 34.07 23.46 30.77
CA PHE A 277 33.82 23.97 32.11
C PHE A 277 34.92 23.52 33.10
N GLN A 278 35.30 22.24 33.07
CA GLN A 278 36.39 21.69 33.88
C GLN A 278 37.73 22.36 33.54
N GLN A 279 38.03 22.57 32.26
CA GLN A 279 39.24 23.25 31.81
C GLN A 279 39.30 24.70 32.32
N LYS A 280 38.21 25.47 32.19
CA LYS A 280 38.12 26.85 32.69
C LYS A 280 38.26 26.94 34.21
N LEU A 281 37.85 25.92 34.94
CA LEU A 281 38.06 25.83 36.39
C LEU A 281 39.54 25.62 36.74
N LEU A 282 40.25 24.77 35.98
CA LEU A 282 41.68 24.52 36.15
C LEU A 282 42.54 25.72 35.77
N GLU A 283 42.21 26.44 34.69
CA GLU A 283 42.98 27.59 34.21
C GLU A 283 43.00 28.76 35.21
N LYS A 284 41.93 28.94 36.00
CA LYS A 284 41.83 29.97 37.06
C LYS A 284 42.67 29.59 38.29
N HIS A 285 44.00 29.60 38.15
CA HIS A 285 44.95 29.39 39.24
C HIS A 285 44.91 30.56 40.24
N GLN A 286 44.15 30.40 41.33
CA GLN A 286 44.22 31.32 42.47
C GLN A 286 45.38 30.91 43.37
N LYS A 287 46.29 31.84 43.66
CA LYS A 287 47.39 31.58 44.60
C LYS A 287 46.84 31.46 46.04
N PRO A 288 47.33 30.51 46.85
CA PRO A 288 46.98 30.43 48.27
C PRO A 288 47.31 31.76 48.97
N LYS A 289 46.41 32.22 49.85
CA LYS A 289 46.67 33.36 50.73
C LYS A 289 46.99 32.82 52.12
N PHE A 290 48.23 32.99 52.54
CA PHE A 290 48.72 32.54 53.84
C PHE A 290 48.25 33.44 54.99
N SER A 291 48.14 32.88 56.19
CA SER A 291 47.78 33.64 57.38
C SER A 291 48.85 34.67 57.76
N LYS A 292 48.43 35.69 58.50
CA LYS A 292 49.36 36.69 59.04
C LYS A 292 50.40 36.06 59.96
N ASP A 293 50.03 35.00 60.67
CA ASP A 293 50.91 34.30 61.61
C ASP A 293 52.02 33.54 60.88
N LEU A 294 51.69 32.83 59.79
CA LEU A 294 52.70 32.20 58.94
C LEU A 294 53.67 33.22 58.34
N LEU A 295 53.15 34.34 57.83
CA LEU A 295 53.99 35.42 57.29
C LEU A 295 54.90 36.06 58.35
N ASN A 296 54.43 36.17 59.59
CA ASN A 296 55.22 36.68 60.71
C ASN A 296 56.30 35.68 61.12
N LEU A 297 55.99 34.38 61.20
CA LEU A 297 56.97 33.33 61.50
C LEU A 297 58.08 33.27 60.45
N ARG A 298 57.74 33.41 59.16
CA ARG A 298 58.72 33.53 58.06
C ARG A 298 59.61 34.77 58.19
N ARG A 299 59.07 35.91 58.61
CA ARG A 299 59.86 37.13 58.86
C ARG A 299 60.82 36.96 60.05
N ILE A 300 60.38 36.27 61.11
CA ILE A 300 61.21 35.95 62.27
C ILE A 300 62.33 34.96 61.89
N GLU A 301 62.01 33.93 61.11
CA GLU A 301 62.99 32.98 60.54
C GLU A 301 64.09 33.73 59.77
N GLU A 302 63.71 34.61 58.86
CA GLU A 302 64.65 35.38 58.04
C GLU A 302 65.52 36.31 58.91
N HIS A 303 64.93 36.92 59.94
CA HIS A 303 65.67 37.78 60.85
C HIS A 303 66.71 37.01 61.68
N LEU A 304 66.34 35.86 62.24
CA LEU A 304 67.26 34.98 63.00
C LEU A 304 68.38 34.43 62.12
N ALA A 305 68.06 34.07 60.86
CA ALA A 305 69.04 33.64 59.87
C ALA A 305 70.07 34.74 59.56
N ARG A 306 69.62 36.01 59.43
CA ARG A 306 70.52 37.17 59.24
C ARG A 306 71.40 37.45 60.46
N GLN A 307 70.90 37.17 61.66
CA GLN A 307 71.67 37.26 62.90
C GLN A 307 72.65 36.09 63.11
N LYS A 308 72.67 35.10 62.20
CA LYS A 308 73.45 33.86 62.27
C LYS A 308 73.10 32.94 63.45
N ASP A 309 71.92 33.13 64.06
CA ASP A 309 71.38 32.20 65.04
C ASP A 309 70.64 31.06 64.30
N TYR A 310 71.43 30.11 63.80
CA TYR A 310 70.91 29.00 63.00
C TYR A 310 70.07 28.01 63.82
N GLY A 311 70.33 27.90 65.12
CA GLY A 311 69.62 26.97 66.01
C GLY A 311 68.16 27.38 66.20
N GLU A 312 67.93 28.65 66.54
CA GLU A 312 66.57 29.18 66.68
C GLU A 312 65.91 29.39 65.31
N ALA A 313 66.65 29.81 64.28
CA ALA A 313 66.12 29.89 62.92
C ALA A 313 65.58 28.54 62.42
N HIS A 314 66.28 27.43 62.69
CA HIS A 314 65.83 26.09 62.31
C HIS A 314 64.54 25.67 63.04
N LYS A 315 64.40 26.00 64.33
CA LYS A 315 63.16 25.73 65.09
C LYS A 315 61.98 26.52 64.55
N ILE A 316 62.17 27.80 64.22
CA ILE A 316 61.12 28.64 63.61
C ILE A 316 60.77 28.15 62.20
N LYS A 317 61.77 27.70 61.42
CA LYS A 317 61.55 27.07 60.12
C LYS A 317 60.65 25.84 60.22
N LEU A 318 60.95 24.88 61.10
CA LEU A 318 60.12 23.67 61.28
C LEU A 318 58.66 24.02 61.62
N LYS A 319 58.44 25.02 62.49
CA LYS A 319 57.09 25.49 62.83
C LYS A 319 56.40 26.17 61.65
N SER A 320 57.13 26.98 60.87
CA SER A 320 56.60 27.66 59.69
C SER A 320 56.25 26.67 58.57
N ASP A 321 57.14 25.71 58.30
CA ASP A 321 56.94 24.66 57.29
C ASP A 321 55.73 23.79 57.65
N ALA A 322 55.55 23.42 58.93
CA ALA A 322 54.39 22.66 59.40
C ALA A 322 53.08 23.45 59.26
N LEU A 323 53.08 24.75 59.63
CA LEU A 323 51.90 25.61 59.49
C LEU A 323 51.57 25.87 58.01
N GLU A 324 52.58 26.06 57.17
CA GLU A 324 52.42 26.21 55.72
C GLU A 324 51.83 24.97 55.09
N ALA A 325 52.35 23.78 55.43
CA ALA A 325 51.80 22.52 54.94
C ALA A 325 50.32 22.35 55.32
N TRP A 326 49.97 22.66 56.57
CA TRP A 326 48.58 22.60 57.04
C TRP A 326 47.67 23.61 56.35
N GLU A 327 48.10 24.88 56.19
CA GLU A 327 47.32 25.90 55.48
C GLU A 327 47.14 25.56 53.99
N LEU A 328 48.17 25.01 53.34
CA LEU A 328 48.11 24.54 51.96
C LEU A 328 47.13 23.37 51.80
N GLU A 329 47.17 22.38 52.68
CA GLU A 329 46.27 21.24 52.64
C GLU A 329 44.81 21.65 52.89
N LYS A 330 44.57 22.49 53.91
CA LYS A 330 43.26 23.07 54.17
C LYS A 330 42.73 23.86 52.97
N TRP A 331 43.58 24.68 52.35
CA TRP A 331 43.22 25.45 51.16
C TRP A 331 42.91 24.53 49.96
N ARG A 332 43.71 23.49 49.72
CA ARG A 332 43.47 22.48 48.68
C ARG A 332 42.13 21.79 48.88
N ASN A 333 41.84 21.31 50.10
CA ASN A 333 40.59 20.64 50.42
C ASN A 333 39.37 21.55 50.20
N LEU A 334 39.45 22.81 50.65
CA LEU A 334 38.38 23.78 50.45
C LEU A 334 38.17 24.10 48.97
N LYS A 335 39.24 24.25 48.19
CA LYS A 335 39.15 24.48 46.74
C LYS A 335 38.61 23.27 45.99
N GLN A 336 39.01 22.06 46.37
CA GLN A 336 38.47 20.83 45.81
C GLN A 336 36.97 20.70 46.08
N GLN A 337 36.52 21.03 47.30
CA GLN A 337 35.11 21.05 47.65
C GLN A 337 34.32 22.12 46.85
N GLU A 338 34.88 23.32 46.69
CA GLU A 338 34.29 24.39 45.87
C GLU A 338 34.14 23.95 44.40
N MET A 339 35.20 23.33 43.83
CA MET A 339 35.17 22.79 42.47
C MET A 339 34.11 21.70 42.32
N PHE A 340 34.02 20.76 43.28
CA PHE A 340 33.02 19.70 43.28
C PHE A 340 31.59 20.25 43.34
N GLN A 341 31.32 21.22 44.21
CA GLN A 341 29.99 21.86 44.28
C GLN A 341 29.62 22.56 42.98
N ARG A 342 30.59 23.23 42.33
CA ARG A 342 30.37 23.87 41.03
C ARG A 342 30.09 22.84 39.93
N GLU A 343 30.80 21.72 39.91
CA GLU A 343 30.54 20.64 38.95
C GLU A 343 29.16 20.00 39.17
N VAL A 344 28.76 19.77 40.43
CA VAL A 344 27.44 19.24 40.79
C VAL A 344 26.33 20.16 40.29
N THR A 345 26.46 21.48 40.55
CA THR A 345 25.45 22.45 40.10
C THR A 345 25.38 22.56 38.57
N PHE A 346 26.52 22.45 37.88
CA PHE A 346 26.56 22.41 36.41
C PHE A 346 25.87 21.16 35.84
N LYS A 347 26.20 19.97 36.36
CA LYS A 347 25.56 18.71 35.98
C LYS A 347 24.05 18.71 36.27
N GLN A 348 23.63 19.36 37.35
CA GLN A 348 22.22 19.50 37.68
C GLN A 348 21.46 20.33 36.63
N ARG A 349 22.07 21.38 36.08
CA ARG A 349 21.48 22.16 34.97
C ARG A 349 21.35 21.32 33.70
N GLN A 350 22.41 20.61 33.32
CA GLN A 350 22.38 19.68 32.18
C GLN A 350 21.30 18.59 32.35
N LYS A 351 21.09 18.10 33.57
CA LYS A 351 20.00 17.16 33.87
C LYS A 351 18.63 17.80 33.64
N GLN A 352 18.42 19.03 34.11
CA GLN A 352 17.16 19.75 33.88
C GLN A 352 16.89 19.97 32.38
N ASP A 353 17.92 20.26 31.60
CA ASP A 353 17.80 20.43 30.14
C ASP A 353 17.43 19.11 29.44
N LEU A 354 18.01 17.98 29.87
CA LEU A 354 17.63 16.65 29.39
C LEU A 354 16.19 16.28 29.78
N ASP A 355 15.79 16.52 31.02
CA ASP A 355 14.42 16.26 31.49
C ASP A 355 13.40 17.11 30.70
N ALA A 356 13.73 18.36 30.40
CA ALA A 356 12.90 19.24 29.57
C ALA A 356 12.80 18.74 28.12
N LEU A 357 13.91 18.26 27.54
CA LEU A 357 13.92 17.66 26.20
C LEU A 357 13.07 16.38 26.17
N GLN A 358 13.22 15.50 27.16
CA GLN A 358 12.42 14.27 27.27
C GLN A 358 10.92 14.55 27.36
N LYS A 359 10.51 15.57 28.12
CA LYS A 359 9.10 15.98 28.19
C LYS A 359 8.58 16.45 26.83
N ARG A 360 9.35 17.24 26.08
CA ARG A 360 8.96 17.67 24.72
C ARG A 360 8.83 16.49 23.77
N ILE A 361 9.78 15.55 23.81
CA ILE A 361 9.73 14.32 23.01
C ILE A 361 8.45 13.52 23.33
N GLN A 362 8.15 13.35 24.62
CA GLN A 362 6.97 12.62 25.07
C GLN A 362 5.66 13.30 24.60
N SER A 363 5.54 14.61 24.79
CA SER A 363 4.39 15.36 24.30
C SER A 363 4.25 15.28 22.77
N GLY A 364 5.36 15.36 22.04
CA GLY A 364 5.35 15.20 20.58
C GLY A 364 4.93 13.78 20.13
N ARG A 365 5.35 12.73 20.83
CA ARG A 365 4.88 11.35 20.58
C ARG A 365 3.37 11.21 20.80
N GLU A 366 2.86 11.80 21.87
CA GLU A 366 1.42 11.80 22.16
C GLU A 366 0.62 12.56 21.10
N GLU A 367 1.14 13.69 20.63
CA GLU A 367 0.54 14.47 19.54
C GLU A 367 0.49 13.67 18.23
N GLN A 368 1.58 12.99 17.85
CA GLN A 368 1.58 12.13 16.66
C GLN A 368 0.58 10.98 16.78
N LYS A 369 0.47 10.34 17.95
CA LYS A 369 -0.54 9.29 18.20
C LYS A 369 -1.96 9.81 18.06
N LYS A 370 -2.24 10.98 18.64
CA LYS A 370 -3.55 11.62 18.54
C LYS A 370 -3.89 11.98 17.10
N GLN A 371 -2.92 12.51 16.35
CA GLN A 371 -3.11 12.84 14.94
C GLN A 371 -3.38 11.58 14.10
N ARG A 372 -2.66 10.47 14.32
CA ARG A 372 -2.92 9.17 13.67
C ARG A 372 -4.34 8.69 13.96
N GLN A 373 -4.81 8.82 15.21
CA GLN A 373 -6.17 8.44 15.58
C GLN A 373 -7.22 9.27 14.83
N VAL A 374 -7.08 10.59 14.82
CA VAL A 374 -8.03 11.49 14.13
C VAL A 374 -8.08 11.20 12.62
N ASP A 375 -6.94 10.98 12.00
CA ASP A 375 -6.90 10.70 10.56
C ASP A 375 -7.41 9.29 10.23
N LEU A 376 -7.23 8.31 11.14
CA LEU A 376 -7.85 6.99 11.05
C LEU A 376 -9.38 7.08 11.14
N GLU A 377 -9.91 7.84 12.10
CA GLU A 377 -11.35 8.06 12.25
C GLU A 377 -11.95 8.69 10.99
N ARG A 378 -11.26 9.65 10.38
CA ARG A 378 -11.67 10.25 9.10
C ARG A 378 -11.65 9.25 7.94
N LEU A 379 -10.66 8.36 7.89
CA LEU A 379 -10.60 7.30 6.89
C LEU A 379 -11.79 6.35 7.02
N LEU A 380 -12.06 5.87 8.24
CA LEU A 380 -13.18 4.98 8.53
C LEU A 380 -14.53 5.65 8.25
N GLN A 381 -14.68 6.94 8.56
CA GLN A 381 -15.91 7.68 8.27
C GLN A 381 -16.17 7.77 6.77
N ARG A 382 -15.14 8.02 5.95
CA ARG A 382 -15.28 8.02 4.49
C ARG A 382 -15.78 6.68 3.97
N TYR A 383 -15.20 5.58 4.46
CA TYR A 383 -15.67 4.23 4.11
C TYR A 383 -17.12 3.97 4.53
N GLN A 384 -17.51 4.36 5.75
CA GLN A 384 -18.89 4.22 6.20
C GLN A 384 -19.86 5.00 5.31
N ASN A 385 -19.51 6.21 4.89
CA ASN A 385 -20.32 7.02 4.01
C ASN A 385 -20.50 6.36 2.63
N VAL A 386 -19.40 5.91 2.01
CA VAL A 386 -19.43 5.21 0.71
C VAL A 386 -20.26 3.92 0.79
N LYS A 387 -20.09 3.16 1.88
CA LYS A 387 -20.86 1.93 2.12
C LYS A 387 -22.35 2.21 2.26
N ALA A 388 -22.72 3.24 3.02
CA ALA A 388 -24.12 3.62 3.23
C ALA A 388 -24.77 4.09 1.92
N GLU A 389 -24.04 4.88 1.13
CA GLU A 389 -24.51 5.36 -0.18
C GLU A 389 -24.72 4.20 -1.16
N LEU A 390 -23.76 3.27 -1.24
CA LEU A 390 -23.90 2.07 -2.07
C LEU A 390 -25.12 1.24 -1.65
N GLN A 391 -25.31 1.03 -0.34
CA GLN A 391 -26.49 0.30 0.16
C GLN A 391 -27.80 1.01 -0.21
N GLN A 392 -27.84 2.34 -0.12
CA GLN A 392 -29.01 3.12 -0.51
C GLN A 392 -29.29 2.98 -2.02
N GLN A 393 -28.25 3.04 -2.85
CA GLN A 393 -28.36 2.87 -4.31
C GLN A 393 -28.91 1.49 -4.67
N GLN A 394 -28.35 0.43 -4.07
CA GLN A 394 -28.79 -0.95 -4.29
C GLN A 394 -30.23 -1.18 -3.84
N ASN A 395 -30.64 -0.55 -2.73
CA ASN A 395 -32.03 -0.61 -2.27
C ASN A 395 -32.99 0.11 -3.25
N LEU A 396 -32.60 1.29 -3.76
CA LEU A 396 -33.40 2.02 -4.76
C LEU A 396 -33.51 1.25 -6.09
N GLU A 397 -32.46 0.56 -6.50
CA GLU A 397 -32.46 -0.31 -7.68
C GLU A 397 -33.41 -1.49 -7.47
N ARG A 398 -33.36 -2.15 -6.31
CA ARG A 398 -34.29 -3.23 -5.95
C ARG A 398 -35.75 -2.77 -6.00
N ILE A 399 -36.06 -1.63 -5.38
CA ILE A 399 -37.42 -1.04 -5.38
C ILE A 399 -37.88 -0.72 -6.82
N ARG A 400 -36.98 -0.19 -7.66
CA ARG A 400 -37.29 0.08 -9.08
C ARG A 400 -37.60 -1.21 -9.84
N HIS A 401 -36.83 -2.26 -9.62
CA HIS A 401 -37.05 -3.57 -10.24
C HIS A 401 -38.37 -4.19 -9.78
N GLU A 402 -38.66 -4.18 -8.48
CA GLU A 402 -39.96 -4.67 -7.94
C GLU A 402 -41.16 -3.91 -8.55
N LYS A 403 -41.05 -2.58 -8.70
CA LYS A 403 -42.08 -1.76 -9.36
C LYS A 403 -42.23 -2.05 -10.86
N PHE A 404 -41.13 -2.37 -11.55
CA PHE A 404 -41.15 -2.74 -12.96
C PHE A 404 -41.85 -4.09 -13.16
N VAL A 405 -41.56 -5.08 -12.31
CA VAL A 405 -42.20 -6.40 -12.30
C VAL A 405 -43.69 -6.32 -11.97
N GLN A 406 -44.10 -5.43 -11.06
CA GLN A 406 -45.52 -5.30 -10.66
C GLN A 406 -46.41 -4.57 -11.66
N ARG A 407 -45.88 -3.98 -12.75
CA ARG A 407 -46.73 -3.36 -13.79
C ARG A 407 -47.37 -4.44 -14.66
N PRO A 408 -48.71 -4.64 -14.61
CA PRO A 408 -49.39 -5.52 -15.53
C PRO A 408 -49.47 -4.80 -16.89
N GLY A 409 -48.76 -5.31 -17.90
CA GLY A 409 -48.84 -4.82 -19.27
C GLY A 409 -47.95 -3.63 -19.59
N GLY A 410 -46.67 -3.88 -19.84
CA GLY A 410 -45.78 -2.91 -20.49
C GLY A 410 -45.96 -2.93 -22.01
N VAL A 411 -46.95 -2.19 -22.53
CA VAL A 411 -46.82 -1.58 -23.86
C VAL A 411 -46.14 -0.24 -23.63
N ALA A 412 -44.87 -0.13 -24.01
CA ALA A 412 -44.25 1.17 -24.21
C ALA A 412 -44.98 1.84 -25.40
N ARG A 413 -45.52 3.04 -25.17
CA ARG A 413 -46.00 3.92 -26.25
C ARG A 413 -44.82 4.53 -26.97
#